data_AF-A0A2E8B484-F1
#
_entry.id   AF-A0A2E8B484-F1
#
_cell.length_a   1.000
_cell.length_b   1.000
_cell.length_c   1.000
_cell.angle_alpha   90.00
_cell.angle_beta   90.00
_cell.angle_gamma   90.00
#
_symmetry.space_group_name_H-M   'P 1'
#
loop_
_entity.id
_entity.type
_entity.pdbx_description
1 polymer ?
#
loop_
_entity_poly.entity_id
_entity_poly.type
_entity_poly.pdbx_seq_one_letter_code
_entity_poly.pdbx_strand_id
1 'polypeptide(L)'
;PWAIPFVLLYMPVIENFTSSQKGSVCLLVLTATYCLMNRDRRLGAGIVFGLLVFKPQLTLVIAVTMFVKREWRFVLGMMSTATVFLSLSLCLGIDVCRQYVVFSLGAGDYLRTAGYQLVESHCLYGFFVLLTGDGDLSLARVLTAVSAAALILVLGSMLRGTLQTGTRRFAAQFAALVIATVLLSPHLFTYDLTILLLAMYLTWLLLSHDQRPVGKLRQTLVSLSLVAYVSPQLSVWLAESTSLQITVFIQAAWLIALSRYAKWLPEDRRSEPVCKKEMVPELLTEGPCGSS
;
A
#
# COMPACT_ATOMS: atom_id res chain seq x y z
N PRO A 1 19.41 11.35 -0.37
CA PRO A 1 20.60 10.47 -0.31
C PRO A 1 20.63 9.58 0.96
N TRP A 2 20.35 10.14 2.15
CA TRP A 2 20.42 9.42 3.44
C TRP A 2 19.34 8.34 3.65
N ALA A 3 18.21 8.41 2.92
CA ALA A 3 17.14 7.42 3.02
C ALA A 3 17.41 6.12 2.23
N ILE A 4 18.35 6.14 1.28
CA ILE A 4 18.64 5.00 0.39
C ILE A 4 19.12 3.77 1.18
N PRO A 5 20.08 3.89 2.13
CA PRO A 5 20.49 2.75 2.95
C PRO A 5 19.33 2.10 3.71
N PHE A 6 18.42 2.90 4.28
CA PHE A 6 17.24 2.37 4.98
C PHE A 6 16.29 1.63 4.03
N VAL A 7 16.11 2.12 2.80
CA VAL A 7 15.30 1.37 1.82
C VAL A 7 15.95 0.03 1.46
N LEU A 8 17.27 0.01 1.24
CA LEU A 8 18.01 -1.20 0.86
C LEU A 8 18.13 -2.21 2.00
N LEU A 9 18.12 -1.76 3.25
CA LEU A 9 18.17 -2.62 4.44
C LEU A 9 16.78 -3.13 4.88
N TYR A 10 15.71 -2.69 4.23
CA TYR A 10 14.38 -3.21 4.52
C TYR A 10 14.30 -4.66 4.01
N MET A 11 14.05 -5.61 4.91
CA MET A 11 14.13 -7.04 4.59
C MET A 11 13.24 -7.46 3.40
N PRO A 12 11.99 -6.97 3.27
CA PRO A 12 11.18 -7.18 2.08
C PRO A 12 11.83 -6.76 0.76
N VAL A 13 12.64 -5.69 0.77
CA VAL A 13 13.40 -5.25 -0.43
C VAL A 13 14.52 -6.22 -0.74
N ILE A 14 15.27 -6.66 0.27
CA ILE A 14 16.32 -7.66 0.10
C ILE A 14 15.74 -8.93 -0.51
N GLU A 15 14.65 -9.44 0.08
CA GLU A 15 13.96 -10.63 -0.40
C GLU A 15 13.41 -10.45 -1.81
N ASN A 16 12.95 -9.25 -2.15
CA ASN A 16 12.51 -8.91 -3.50
C ASN A 16 13.60 -9.18 -4.54
N PHE A 17 14.84 -8.75 -4.23
CA PHE A 17 15.98 -8.92 -5.12
C PHE A 17 16.50 -10.36 -5.12
N THR A 18 16.61 -11.00 -3.96
CA THR A 18 17.13 -12.38 -3.87
C THR A 18 16.18 -13.39 -4.49
N SER A 19 14.87 -13.17 -4.37
CA SER A 19 13.83 -14.08 -4.88
C SER A 19 13.34 -13.71 -6.28
N SER A 20 13.97 -12.72 -6.93
CA SER A 20 13.58 -12.22 -8.27
C SER A 20 12.09 -11.84 -8.38
N GLN A 21 11.55 -11.23 -7.32
CA GLN A 21 10.15 -10.88 -7.20
C GLN A 21 9.84 -9.47 -7.72
N LYS A 22 8.54 -9.17 -7.89
CA LYS A 22 8.06 -7.95 -8.58
C LYS A 22 7.63 -6.81 -7.64
N GLY A 23 7.80 -6.97 -6.33
CA GLY A 23 7.41 -5.98 -5.31
C GLY A 23 8.02 -4.58 -5.50
N SER A 24 9.29 -4.46 -5.90
CA SER A 24 9.92 -3.15 -6.16
C SER A 24 9.27 -2.41 -7.34
N VAL A 25 8.84 -3.14 -8.38
CA VAL A 25 8.05 -2.58 -9.49
C VAL A 25 6.69 -2.11 -8.99
N CYS A 26 6.05 -2.88 -8.11
CA CYS A 26 4.77 -2.48 -7.50
C CYS A 26 4.90 -1.19 -6.69
N LEU A 27 5.97 -1.08 -5.89
CA LEU A 27 6.29 0.14 -5.13
C LEU A 27 6.50 1.33 -6.07
N LEU A 28 7.26 1.16 -7.16
CA LEU A 28 7.49 2.21 -8.15
C LEU A 28 6.17 2.70 -8.77
N VAL A 29 5.32 1.77 -9.22
CA VAL A 29 4.03 2.08 -9.83
C VAL A 29 3.10 2.80 -8.84
N LEU A 30 2.99 2.34 -7.59
CA LEU A 30 2.19 3.00 -6.56
C LEU A 30 2.74 4.39 -6.22
N THR A 31 4.06 4.56 -6.16
CA THR A 31 4.70 5.85 -5.90
C THR A 31 4.44 6.82 -7.04
N ALA A 32 4.61 6.40 -8.29
CA ALA A 32 4.30 7.20 -9.46
C ALA A 32 2.81 7.57 -9.52
N THR A 33 1.92 6.63 -9.16
CA THR A 33 0.48 6.87 -9.04
C THR A 33 0.18 7.96 -8.01
N TYR A 34 0.76 7.87 -6.81
CA TYR A 34 0.64 8.90 -5.77
C TYR A 34 1.13 10.26 -6.27
N CYS A 35 2.33 10.32 -6.85
CA CYS A 35 2.91 11.57 -7.37
C CYS A 35 2.04 12.23 -8.45
N LEU A 36 1.47 11.44 -9.36
CA LEU A 36 0.57 11.95 -10.40
C LEU A 36 -0.76 12.42 -9.82
N MET A 37 -1.34 11.67 -8.88
CA MET A 37 -2.54 12.11 -8.15
C MET A 37 -2.27 13.41 -7.39
N ASN A 38 -1.12 13.52 -6.73
CA ASN A 38 -0.73 14.70 -5.96
C ASN A 38 -0.55 15.96 -6.84
N ARG A 39 -0.28 15.77 -8.14
CA ARG A 39 -0.22 16.83 -9.16
C ARG A 39 -1.54 17.01 -9.93
N ASP A 40 -2.64 16.43 -9.42
CA ASP A 40 -3.98 16.41 -10.03
C ASP A 40 -4.04 15.82 -11.46
N ARG A 41 -3.02 15.03 -11.84
CA ARG A 41 -2.96 14.31 -13.13
C ARG A 41 -3.69 12.96 -13.05
N ARG A 42 -4.99 13.00 -12.76
CA ARG A 42 -5.81 11.82 -12.44
C ARG A 42 -5.80 10.74 -13.53
N LEU A 43 -5.89 11.14 -14.80
CA LEU A 43 -5.87 10.19 -15.93
C LEU A 43 -4.52 9.46 -16.02
N GLY A 44 -3.41 10.21 -15.97
CA GLY A 44 -2.07 9.63 -16.00
C GLY A 44 -1.81 8.73 -14.78
N ALA A 45 -2.29 9.12 -13.60
CA ALA A 45 -2.23 8.28 -12.42
C ALA A 45 -2.97 6.95 -12.62
N GLY A 46 -4.16 6.99 -13.23
CA GLY A 46 -4.92 5.80 -13.60
C GLY A 46 -4.18 4.90 -14.58
N ILE A 47 -3.59 5.47 -15.64
CA ILE A 47 -2.83 4.71 -16.65
C ILE A 47 -1.66 3.97 -16.00
N VAL A 48 -0.88 4.67 -15.17
CA VAL A 48 0.26 4.10 -14.44
C VAL A 48 -0.22 3.04 -13.45
N PHE A 49 -1.26 3.32 -12.67
CA PHE A 49 -1.83 2.36 -11.73
C PHE A 49 -2.34 1.08 -12.42
N GLY A 50 -2.92 1.21 -13.61
CA GLY A 50 -3.38 0.08 -14.41
C GLY A 50 -2.27 -0.89 -14.82
N LEU A 51 -0.99 -0.51 -14.73
CA LEU A 51 0.13 -1.44 -14.91
C LEU A 51 0.16 -2.53 -13.83
N LEU A 52 -0.49 -2.33 -12.67
CA LEU A 52 -0.59 -3.34 -11.60
C LEU A 52 -1.59 -4.46 -11.87
N VAL A 53 -2.29 -4.47 -13.02
CA VAL A 53 -3.29 -5.51 -13.35
C VAL A 53 -2.69 -6.92 -13.35
N PHE A 54 -1.37 -7.07 -13.56
CA PHE A 54 -0.70 -8.38 -13.41
C PHE A 54 -0.70 -8.92 -11.96
N LYS A 55 -0.97 -8.06 -10.97
CA LYS A 55 -1.22 -8.41 -9.56
C LYS A 55 -2.58 -7.83 -9.13
N PRO A 56 -3.71 -8.41 -9.58
CA PRO A 56 -5.03 -7.82 -9.42
C PRO A 56 -5.40 -7.55 -7.95
N GLN A 57 -4.93 -8.38 -7.02
CA GLN A 57 -5.13 -8.19 -5.58
C GLN A 57 -4.56 -6.87 -5.05
N LEU A 58 -3.44 -6.38 -5.59
CA LEU A 58 -2.85 -5.09 -5.20
C LEU A 58 -3.65 -3.91 -5.75
N THR A 59 -4.50 -4.14 -6.76
CA THR A 59 -5.32 -3.08 -7.35
C THR A 59 -6.64 -2.88 -6.64
N LEU A 60 -7.19 -3.93 -6.02
CA LEU A 60 -8.60 -4.02 -5.62
C LEU A 60 -9.02 -2.87 -4.69
N VAL A 61 -8.30 -2.64 -3.59
CA VAL A 61 -8.69 -1.63 -2.59
C VAL A 61 -8.66 -0.21 -3.16
N ILE A 62 -7.60 0.14 -3.90
CA ILE A 62 -7.44 1.47 -4.49
C ILE A 62 -8.42 1.66 -5.67
N ALA A 63 -8.57 0.67 -6.55
CA ALA A 63 -9.49 0.72 -7.69
C ALA A 63 -10.95 0.91 -7.24
N VAL A 64 -11.40 0.10 -6.28
CA VAL A 64 -12.75 0.20 -5.71
C VAL A 64 -12.94 1.56 -5.04
N THR A 65 -11.94 2.04 -4.29
CA THR A 65 -11.99 3.37 -3.68
C THR A 65 -12.17 4.46 -4.72
N MET A 66 -11.37 4.47 -5.79
CA MET A 66 -11.44 5.48 -6.84
C MET A 66 -12.77 5.42 -7.61
N PHE A 67 -13.31 4.22 -7.82
CA PHE A 67 -14.63 4.01 -8.42
C PHE A 67 -15.75 4.58 -7.53
N VAL A 68 -15.77 4.22 -6.24
CA VAL A 68 -16.76 4.74 -5.25
C VAL A 68 -16.64 6.26 -5.11
N LYS A 69 -15.42 6.79 -5.20
CA LYS A 69 -15.14 8.24 -5.17
C LYS A 69 -15.48 8.96 -6.48
N ARG A 70 -15.95 8.23 -7.50
CA ARG A 70 -16.30 8.77 -8.83
C ARG A 70 -15.13 9.51 -9.48
N GLU A 71 -13.91 9.02 -9.24
CA GLU A 71 -12.69 9.52 -9.86
C GLU A 71 -12.57 9.02 -11.30
N TRP A 72 -13.55 9.35 -12.15
CA TRP A 72 -13.71 8.76 -13.48
C TRP A 72 -12.49 8.92 -14.37
N ARG A 73 -11.76 10.04 -14.26
CA ARG A 73 -10.50 10.22 -15.00
C ARG A 73 -9.47 9.17 -14.63
N PHE A 74 -9.33 8.86 -13.34
CA PHE A 74 -8.46 7.79 -12.86
C PHE A 74 -8.95 6.43 -13.33
N VAL A 75 -10.25 6.15 -13.16
CA VAL A 75 -10.87 4.88 -13.55
C VAL A 75 -10.69 4.62 -15.05
N LEU A 76 -10.93 5.61 -15.91
CA LEU A 76 -10.73 5.51 -17.35
C LEU A 76 -9.26 5.24 -17.71
N GLY A 77 -8.32 5.89 -17.04
CA GLY A 77 -6.89 5.65 -17.24
C GLY A 77 -6.53 4.20 -16.89
N MET A 78 -6.97 3.72 -15.74
CA MET A 78 -6.75 2.33 -15.30
C MET A 78 -7.39 1.33 -16.26
N MET A 79 -8.64 1.57 -16.68
CA MET A 79 -9.34 0.72 -17.64
C MET A 79 -8.65 0.69 -19.01
N SER A 80 -8.06 1.81 -19.44
CA SER A 80 -7.33 1.85 -20.71
C SER A 80 -6.12 0.91 -20.71
N THR A 81 -5.27 0.97 -19.67
CA THR A 81 -4.14 0.06 -19.52
C THR A 81 -4.60 -1.38 -19.34
N ALA A 82 -5.64 -1.62 -18.53
CA ALA A 82 -6.21 -2.95 -18.35
C ALA A 82 -6.72 -3.55 -19.67
N THR A 83 -7.34 -2.73 -20.52
CA THR A 83 -7.84 -3.16 -21.85
C THR A 83 -6.69 -3.52 -22.78
N VAL A 84 -5.58 -2.76 -22.75
CA VAL A 84 -4.37 -3.09 -23.54
C VAL A 84 -3.80 -4.44 -23.08
N PHE A 85 -3.67 -4.66 -21.77
CA PHE A 85 -3.17 -5.93 -21.22
C PHE A 85 -4.11 -7.10 -21.55
N LEU A 86 -5.42 -6.90 -21.43
CA LEU A 86 -6.42 -7.89 -21.80
C LEU A 86 -6.34 -8.23 -23.28
N SER A 87 -6.23 -7.22 -24.16
CA SER A 87 -6.11 -7.42 -25.60
C SER A 87 -4.84 -8.20 -25.95
N LEU A 88 -3.71 -7.84 -25.34
CA LEU A 88 -2.46 -8.56 -25.52
C LEU A 88 -2.55 -10.01 -25.03
N SER A 89 -3.23 -10.24 -23.91
CA SER A 89 -3.47 -11.59 -23.40
C SER A 89 -4.35 -12.41 -24.34
N LEU A 90 -5.39 -11.79 -24.94
CA LEU A 90 -6.27 -12.47 -25.89
C LEU A 90 -5.55 -12.82 -27.20
N CYS A 91 -4.55 -12.04 -27.61
CA CYS A 91 -3.67 -12.39 -28.75
C CYS A 91 -2.88 -13.69 -28.52
N LEU A 92 -2.67 -14.11 -27.26
CA LEU A 92 -2.05 -15.41 -26.94
C LEU A 92 -3.01 -16.60 -27.07
N GLY A 93 -4.32 -16.33 -27.21
CA GLY A 93 -5.37 -17.33 -27.36
C GLY A 93 -6.40 -17.30 -26.23
N ILE A 94 -7.67 -17.41 -26.60
CA ILE A 94 -8.80 -17.39 -25.65
C ILE A 94 -8.75 -18.56 -24.66
N ASP A 95 -8.24 -19.71 -25.08
CA ASP A 95 -8.11 -20.90 -24.24
C ASP A 95 -7.09 -20.69 -23.11
N VAL A 96 -5.99 -20.00 -23.39
CA VAL A 96 -4.97 -19.63 -22.38
C VAL A 96 -5.58 -18.71 -21.33
N CYS A 97 -6.35 -17.70 -21.75
CA CYS A 97 -7.06 -16.82 -20.83
C CYS A 97 -8.08 -17.58 -19.98
N ARG A 98 -8.85 -18.50 -20.59
CA ARG A 98 -9.84 -19.32 -19.86
C ARG A 98 -9.17 -20.21 -18.81
N GLN A 99 -8.08 -20.88 -19.17
CA GLN A 99 -7.30 -21.70 -18.24
C GLN A 99 -6.75 -20.88 -17.09
N TYR A 100 -6.22 -19.68 -17.37
CA TYR A 100 -5.74 -18.77 -16.34
C TYR A 100 -6.85 -18.33 -15.37
N VAL A 101 -8.06 -18.03 -15.87
CA VAL A 101 -9.20 -17.68 -15.02
C VAL A 101 -9.59 -18.86 -14.12
N VAL A 102 -9.69 -20.07 -14.66
CA VAL A 102 -10.01 -21.28 -13.87
C VAL A 102 -8.95 -21.51 -12.78
N PHE A 103 -7.66 -21.40 -13.13
CA PHE A 103 -6.55 -21.48 -12.18
C PHE A 103 -6.66 -20.40 -11.09
N SER A 104 -6.94 -19.16 -11.47
CA SER A 104 -7.05 -18.02 -10.54
C SER A 104 -8.24 -18.14 -9.58
N LEU A 105 -9.37 -18.71 -10.04
CA LEU A 105 -10.52 -18.97 -9.17
C LEU A 105 -10.22 -20.07 -8.13
N GLY A 106 -9.37 -21.03 -8.47
CA GLY A 106 -8.86 -22.04 -7.52
C GLY A 106 -7.79 -21.51 -6.57
N ALA A 107 -7.27 -20.29 -6.79
CA ALA A 107 -6.16 -19.75 -6.01
C ALA A 107 -6.51 -19.47 -4.53
N GLY A 108 -7.79 -19.33 -4.19
CA GLY A 108 -8.24 -19.17 -2.79
C GLY A 108 -8.00 -20.42 -1.92
N ASP A 109 -7.95 -21.60 -2.54
CA ASP A 109 -7.60 -22.87 -1.89
C ASP A 109 -6.12 -23.20 -2.07
N TYR A 110 -5.34 -22.33 -2.73
CA TYR A 110 -3.91 -22.52 -2.98
C TYR A 110 -3.08 -22.57 -1.69
N LEU A 111 -3.60 -22.02 -0.59
CA LEU A 111 -3.04 -22.18 0.76
C LEU A 111 -2.92 -23.66 1.18
N ARG A 112 -3.71 -24.56 0.59
CA ARG A 112 -3.66 -26.02 0.83
C ARG A 112 -2.63 -26.75 -0.04
N THR A 113 -2.00 -26.05 -0.98
CA THR A 113 -1.02 -26.67 -1.89
C THR A 113 0.26 -26.95 -1.13
N ALA A 114 0.76 -28.18 -1.22
CA ALA A 114 2.05 -28.55 -0.65
C ALA A 114 3.14 -27.58 -1.16
N GLY A 115 3.88 -26.96 -0.24
CA GLY A 115 4.89 -25.94 -0.55
C GLY A 115 4.44 -24.48 -0.40
N TYR A 116 3.17 -24.22 -0.06
CA TYR A 116 2.74 -22.87 0.30
C TYR A 116 3.30 -22.47 1.68
N GLN A 117 4.17 -21.46 1.71
CA GLN A 117 4.77 -20.97 2.96
C GLN A 117 3.81 -19.99 3.67
N LEU A 118 2.83 -20.56 4.38
CA LEU A 118 1.80 -19.78 5.09
C LEU A 118 2.38 -18.76 6.08
N VAL A 119 3.50 -19.12 6.70
CA VAL A 119 4.24 -18.28 7.65
C VAL A 119 4.67 -16.94 7.04
N GLU A 120 4.92 -16.89 5.74
CA GLU A 120 5.34 -15.69 5.00
C GLU A 120 4.14 -14.84 4.49
N SER A 121 2.90 -15.29 4.74
CA SER A 121 1.69 -14.65 4.19
C SER A 121 1.15 -13.51 5.07
N HIS A 122 1.57 -12.27 4.85
CA HIS A 122 1.25 -11.11 5.70
C HIS A 122 -0.11 -10.43 5.45
N CYS A 123 -1.16 -11.21 5.23
CA CYS A 123 -2.54 -10.71 5.05
C CYS A 123 -3.48 -11.26 6.13
N LEU A 124 -4.69 -10.67 6.26
CA LEU A 124 -5.67 -11.14 7.24
C LEU A 124 -6.02 -12.63 7.06
N TYR A 125 -6.18 -13.07 5.81
CA TYR A 125 -6.53 -14.46 5.52
C TYR A 125 -5.42 -15.42 5.96
N GLY A 126 -4.16 -15.15 5.57
CA GLY A 126 -3.01 -15.94 6.00
C GLY A 126 -2.88 -16.00 7.51
N PHE A 127 -3.07 -14.87 8.20
CA PHE A 127 -3.02 -14.81 9.65
C PHE A 127 -4.08 -15.70 10.33
N PHE A 128 -5.35 -15.61 9.91
CA PHE A 128 -6.39 -16.42 10.54
C PHE A 128 -6.25 -17.90 10.21
N VAL A 129 -5.80 -18.26 9.00
CA VAL A 129 -5.51 -19.65 8.64
C VAL A 129 -4.36 -20.20 9.50
N LEU A 130 -3.31 -19.40 9.72
CA LEU A 130 -2.20 -19.78 10.59
C LEU A 130 -2.66 -19.96 12.05
N LEU A 131 -3.54 -19.08 12.53
CA LEU A 131 -4.06 -19.11 13.90
C LEU A 131 -5.01 -20.29 14.16
N THR A 132 -5.89 -20.63 13.21
CA THR A 132 -6.84 -21.75 13.35
C THR A 132 -6.20 -23.11 13.04
N GLY A 133 -5.03 -23.11 12.38
CA GLY A 133 -4.40 -24.31 11.86
C GLY A 133 -5.20 -24.99 10.74
N ASP A 134 -4.82 -26.22 10.42
CA ASP A 134 -5.37 -27.00 9.29
C ASP A 134 -6.84 -27.45 9.47
N GLY A 135 -7.41 -27.31 10.66
CA GLY A 135 -8.67 -27.96 11.04
C GLY A 135 -9.94 -27.21 10.65
N ASP A 136 -9.93 -25.86 10.59
CA ASP A 136 -11.17 -25.09 10.41
C ASP A 136 -11.01 -23.82 9.55
N LEU A 137 -10.86 -24.05 8.25
CA LEU A 137 -10.79 -22.96 7.25
C LEU A 137 -12.08 -22.12 7.21
N SER A 138 -13.21 -22.69 7.63
CA SER A 138 -14.49 -21.98 7.65
C SER A 138 -14.46 -20.87 8.71
N LEU A 139 -13.94 -21.18 9.90
CA LEU A 139 -13.72 -20.20 10.96
C LEU A 139 -12.72 -19.12 10.52
N ALA A 140 -11.60 -19.50 9.89
CA ALA A 140 -10.62 -18.54 9.39
C ALA A 140 -11.23 -17.54 8.37
N ARG A 141 -12.07 -18.02 7.45
CA ARG A 141 -12.79 -17.19 6.47
C ARG A 141 -13.76 -16.23 7.16
N VAL A 142 -14.52 -16.70 8.16
CA VAL A 142 -15.45 -15.86 8.93
C VAL A 142 -14.69 -14.77 9.69
N LEU A 143 -13.62 -15.13 10.41
CA LEU A 143 -12.80 -14.17 11.15
C LEU A 143 -12.13 -13.15 10.22
N THR A 144 -11.66 -13.59 9.06
CA THR A 144 -11.11 -12.73 8.00
C THR A 144 -12.17 -11.75 7.50
N ALA A 145 -13.38 -12.24 7.18
CA ALA A 145 -14.47 -11.40 6.68
C ALA A 145 -14.90 -10.34 7.71
N VAL A 146 -15.05 -10.73 8.99
CA VAL A 146 -15.40 -9.81 10.08
C VAL A 146 -14.32 -8.75 10.29
N SER A 147 -13.05 -9.16 10.32
CA SER A 147 -11.92 -8.24 10.50
C SER A 147 -11.74 -7.31 9.31
N ALA A 148 -11.88 -7.83 8.10
CA ALA A 148 -11.86 -7.06 6.87
C ALA A 148 -12.98 -6.01 6.84
N ALA A 149 -14.20 -6.39 7.23
CA ALA A 149 -15.33 -5.45 7.34
C ALA A 149 -15.01 -4.32 8.34
N ALA A 150 -14.45 -4.65 9.51
CA ALA A 150 -14.04 -3.65 10.49
C ALA A 150 -12.97 -2.68 9.93
N LEU A 151 -11.95 -3.18 9.23
CA LEU A 151 -10.93 -2.35 8.61
C LEU A 151 -11.48 -1.49 7.45
N ILE A 152 -12.41 -2.04 6.67
CA ILE A 152 -13.11 -1.29 5.61
C ILE A 152 -13.93 -0.15 6.22
N LEU A 153 -14.58 -0.34 7.37
CA LEU A 153 -15.26 0.74 8.09
C LEU A 153 -14.29 1.83 8.57
N VAL A 154 -13.12 1.44 9.11
CA VAL A 154 -12.07 2.39 9.52
C VAL A 154 -11.58 3.19 8.31
N LEU A 155 -11.23 2.51 7.22
CA LEU A 155 -10.78 3.13 5.96
C LEU A 155 -11.87 4.04 5.38
N GLY A 156 -13.11 3.57 5.32
CA GLY A 156 -14.27 4.33 4.84
C GLY A 156 -14.53 5.60 5.66
N SER A 157 -14.32 5.54 6.98
CA SER A 157 -14.43 6.73 7.85
C SER A 157 -13.39 7.81 7.51
N MET A 158 -12.17 7.40 7.15
CA MET A 158 -11.05 8.28 6.79
C MET A 158 -11.19 8.83 5.37
N LEU A 159 -11.81 8.05 4.49
CA LEU A 159 -12.09 8.45 3.12
C LEU A 159 -13.34 9.32 3.01
N ARG A 160 -14.08 9.64 4.07
CA ARG A 160 -15.27 10.52 3.97
C ARG A 160 -14.92 11.87 3.32
N GLY A 161 -15.84 12.37 2.49
CA GLY A 161 -15.65 13.59 1.69
C GLY A 161 -14.96 13.36 0.35
N THR A 162 -14.48 14.44 -0.26
CA THR A 162 -13.75 14.45 -1.53
C THR A 162 -12.28 14.10 -1.34
N LEU A 163 -11.65 13.44 -2.31
CA LEU A 163 -10.21 13.24 -2.33
C LEU A 163 -9.52 14.57 -2.68
N GLN A 164 -9.06 15.29 -1.65
CA GLN A 164 -8.38 16.57 -1.81
C GLN A 164 -6.91 16.34 -2.19
N THR A 165 -6.66 15.97 -3.45
CA THR A 165 -5.31 15.78 -4.00
C THR A 165 -4.40 16.98 -3.73
N GLY A 166 -3.11 16.75 -3.48
CA GLY A 166 -2.16 17.83 -3.18
C GLY A 166 -2.07 18.21 -1.68
N THR A 167 -2.98 17.69 -0.85
CA THR A 167 -3.04 18.00 0.59
C THR A 167 -2.38 16.93 1.44
N ARG A 168 -2.06 17.29 2.70
CA ARG A 168 -1.62 16.33 3.72
C ARG A 168 -2.70 15.27 4.00
N ARG A 169 -3.98 15.63 3.97
CA ARG A 169 -5.06 14.67 4.16
C ARG A 169 -5.04 13.59 3.08
N PHE A 170 -4.76 13.95 1.83
CA PHE A 170 -4.60 12.98 0.75
C PHE A 170 -3.40 12.06 0.96
N ALA A 171 -2.25 12.58 1.41
CA ALA A 171 -1.10 11.74 1.76
C ALA A 171 -1.44 10.69 2.83
N ALA A 172 -2.19 11.09 3.88
CA ALA A 172 -2.68 10.15 4.89
C ALA A 172 -3.63 9.12 4.27
N GLN A 173 -4.62 9.56 3.48
CA GLN A 173 -5.58 8.66 2.83
C GLN A 173 -4.89 7.66 1.90
N PHE A 174 -3.88 8.09 1.14
CA PHE A 174 -3.14 7.22 0.25
C PHE A 174 -2.28 6.21 1.01
N ALA A 175 -1.61 6.62 2.11
CA ALA A 175 -0.89 5.69 2.98
C ALA A 175 -1.83 4.64 3.59
N ALA A 176 -3.02 5.06 4.05
CA ALA A 176 -4.05 4.15 4.55
C ALA A 176 -4.54 3.16 3.48
N LEU A 177 -4.70 3.62 2.23
CA LEU A 177 -5.05 2.74 1.10
C LEU A 177 -3.97 1.69 0.82
N VAL A 178 -2.70 2.06 0.89
CA VAL A 178 -1.58 1.11 0.73
C VAL A 178 -1.57 0.07 1.87
N ILE A 179 -1.71 0.50 3.13
CA ILE A 179 -1.77 -0.42 4.29
C ILE A 179 -3.00 -1.33 4.19
N ALA A 180 -4.16 -0.79 3.82
CA ALA A 180 -5.37 -1.57 3.63
C ALA A 180 -5.23 -2.57 2.47
N THR A 181 -4.52 -2.22 1.40
CA THR A 181 -4.22 -3.15 0.29
C THR A 181 -3.43 -4.36 0.76
N VAL A 182 -2.43 -4.15 1.63
CA VAL A 182 -1.64 -5.23 2.25
C VAL A 182 -2.55 -6.15 3.10
N LEU A 183 -3.33 -5.57 4.02
CA LEU A 183 -4.16 -6.32 4.96
C LEU A 183 -5.32 -7.08 4.29
N LEU A 184 -5.97 -6.46 3.30
CA LEU A 184 -7.16 -6.99 2.61
C LEU A 184 -6.82 -7.85 1.39
N SER A 185 -5.54 -7.93 1.00
CA SER A 185 -5.15 -8.83 -0.08
C SER A 185 -5.44 -10.28 0.31
N PRO A 186 -6.04 -11.11 -0.55
CA PRO A 186 -6.20 -12.54 -0.29
C PRO A 186 -4.86 -13.25 -0.16
N HIS A 187 -3.81 -12.71 -0.78
CA HIS A 187 -2.50 -13.32 -0.83
C HIS A 187 -1.42 -12.24 -0.92
N LEU A 188 -0.51 -12.23 0.06
CA LEU A 188 0.56 -11.24 0.13
C LEU A 188 1.77 -11.80 0.88
N PHE A 189 2.90 -11.92 0.20
CA PHE A 189 4.14 -12.45 0.77
C PHE A 189 5.05 -11.35 1.34
N THR A 190 6.09 -11.76 2.06
CA THR A 190 7.10 -10.86 2.64
C THR A 190 7.69 -9.90 1.62
N TYR A 191 8.12 -10.37 0.44
CA TYR A 191 8.64 -9.50 -0.63
C TYR A 191 7.63 -8.46 -1.18
N ASP A 192 6.33 -8.65 -0.98
CA ASP A 192 5.29 -7.70 -1.39
C ASP A 192 5.08 -6.57 -0.35
N LEU A 193 5.57 -6.75 0.89
CA LEU A 193 5.60 -5.68 1.90
C LEU A 193 6.49 -4.50 1.50
N THR A 194 7.29 -4.63 0.45
CA THR A 194 8.03 -3.51 -0.18
C THR A 194 7.14 -2.29 -0.43
N ILE A 195 5.85 -2.48 -0.75
CA ILE A 195 4.92 -1.36 -0.96
C ILE A 195 4.67 -0.52 0.30
N LEU A 196 4.88 -1.07 1.50
CA LEU A 196 4.75 -0.33 2.77
C LEU A 196 5.78 0.79 2.90
N LEU A 197 6.90 0.75 2.17
CA LEU A 197 7.84 1.87 2.14
C LEU A 197 7.17 3.17 1.69
N LEU A 198 6.20 3.10 0.76
CA LEU A 198 5.42 4.28 0.39
C LEU A 198 4.56 4.77 1.56
N ALA A 199 3.87 3.87 2.27
CA ALA A 199 3.10 4.25 3.45
C ALA A 199 3.96 4.84 4.57
N MET A 200 5.19 4.31 4.77
CA MET A 200 6.17 4.81 5.74
C MET A 200 6.63 6.21 5.34
N TYR A 201 6.99 6.41 4.07
CA TYR A 201 7.42 7.71 3.54
C TYR A 201 6.32 8.77 3.68
N LEU A 202 5.08 8.42 3.30
CA LEU A 202 3.94 9.32 3.45
C LEU A 202 3.65 9.63 4.93
N THR A 203 3.76 8.64 5.82
CA THR A 203 3.61 8.87 7.26
C THR A 203 4.72 9.78 7.79
N TRP A 204 5.96 9.57 7.38
CA TRP A 204 7.07 10.46 7.74
C TRP A 204 6.86 11.90 7.25
N LEU A 205 6.42 12.09 5.99
CA LEU A 205 6.09 13.40 5.44
C LEU A 205 5.00 14.14 6.24
N LEU A 206 3.98 13.41 6.70
CA LEU A 206 2.92 13.98 7.54
C LEU A 206 3.47 14.51 8.86
N LEU A 207 4.34 13.72 9.50
CA LEU A 207 4.84 13.99 10.84
C LEU A 207 6.01 15.00 10.86
N SER A 208 6.78 15.11 9.79
CA SER A 208 7.87 16.09 9.67
C SER A 208 7.36 17.52 9.54
N HIS A 209 6.15 17.69 9.01
CA HIS A 209 5.56 19.00 8.73
C HIS A 209 4.49 19.43 9.75
N ASP A 210 4.14 18.60 10.73
CA ASP A 210 3.12 18.91 11.74
C ASP A 210 3.75 19.41 13.05
N GLN A 211 3.56 20.71 13.31
CA GLN A 211 4.06 21.43 14.49
C GLN A 211 3.08 21.33 15.68
N ARG A 212 1.94 20.64 15.54
CA ARG A 212 0.87 20.61 16.57
C ARG A 212 1.15 19.59 17.68
N PRO A 213 0.62 19.80 18.90
CA PRO A 213 0.89 18.98 20.08
C PRO A 213 0.08 17.66 20.12
N VAL A 214 0.03 16.91 19.02
CA VAL A 214 -0.52 15.53 19.00
C VAL A 214 0.51 14.51 19.51
N GLY A 215 1.32 14.89 20.49
CA GLY A 215 2.58 14.24 20.85
C GLY A 215 2.49 12.73 20.99
N LYS A 216 1.51 12.21 21.75
CA LYS A 216 1.33 10.77 21.94
C LYS A 216 0.93 10.03 20.66
N LEU A 217 -0.05 10.54 19.90
CA LEU A 217 -0.51 9.90 18.66
C LEU A 217 0.56 9.94 17.56
N ARG A 218 1.30 11.06 17.48
CA ARG A 218 2.47 11.18 16.62
C ARG A 218 3.55 10.18 17.01
N GLN A 219 3.88 10.07 18.30
CA GLN A 219 4.82 9.05 18.80
C GLN A 219 4.35 7.65 18.44
N THR A 220 3.06 7.33 18.63
CA THR A 220 2.47 6.05 18.21
C THR A 220 2.65 5.79 16.72
N LEU A 221 2.41 6.77 15.84
CA LEU A 221 2.60 6.61 14.40
C LEU A 221 4.07 6.40 14.02
N VAL A 222 5.00 7.11 14.65
CA VAL A 222 6.44 6.89 14.46
C VAL A 222 6.82 5.47 14.90
N SER A 223 6.42 5.09 16.11
CA SER A 223 6.69 3.75 16.66
C SER A 223 6.11 2.66 15.78
N LEU A 224 4.86 2.78 15.33
CA LEU A 224 4.23 1.79 14.46
C LEU A 224 4.91 1.70 13.09
N SER A 225 5.35 2.83 12.52
CA SER A 225 6.10 2.83 11.24
C SER A 225 7.47 2.16 11.38
N LEU A 226 8.18 2.43 12.50
CA LEU A 226 9.47 1.80 12.80
C LEU A 226 9.33 0.30 13.09
N VAL A 227 8.32 -0.08 13.88
CA VAL A 227 8.04 -1.49 14.17
C VAL A 227 7.58 -2.21 12.89
N ALA A 228 6.81 -1.57 12.01
CA ALA A 228 6.46 -2.12 10.70
C ALA A 228 7.70 -2.33 9.80
N TYR A 229 8.75 -1.54 9.97
CA TYR A 229 10.01 -1.68 9.24
C TYR A 229 10.85 -2.88 9.75
N VAL A 230 10.85 -3.15 11.06
CA VAL A 230 11.65 -4.22 11.70
C VAL A 230 10.88 -5.53 11.85
N SER A 231 9.55 -5.50 11.80
CA SER A 231 8.73 -6.70 12.03
C SER A 231 8.89 -7.81 10.98
N PRO A 232 9.08 -7.55 9.66
CA PRO A 232 9.22 -8.63 8.69
C PRO A 232 10.40 -9.56 8.98
N GLN A 233 11.53 -9.01 9.47
CA GLN A 233 12.76 -9.74 9.81
C GLN A 233 12.52 -10.83 10.87
N LEU A 234 11.63 -10.57 11.82
CA LEU A 234 11.32 -11.48 12.92
C LEU A 234 10.02 -12.25 12.68
N SER A 235 9.22 -11.84 11.69
CA SER A 235 7.85 -12.30 11.52
C SER A 235 7.76 -13.79 11.19
N VAL A 236 8.66 -14.30 10.35
CA VAL A 236 8.69 -15.72 9.97
C VAL A 236 9.02 -16.58 11.19
N TRP A 237 10.11 -16.26 11.89
CA TRP A 237 10.54 -16.97 13.09
C TRP A 237 9.46 -16.96 14.20
N LEU A 238 8.80 -15.82 14.41
CA LEU A 238 7.71 -15.69 15.39
C LEU A 238 6.48 -16.48 14.97
N ALA A 239 6.11 -16.44 13.68
CA ALA A 239 4.97 -17.17 13.16
C ALA A 239 5.21 -18.68 13.20
N GLU A 240 6.43 -19.18 12.97
CA GLU A 240 6.78 -20.60 13.17
C GLU A 240 6.65 -21.03 14.64
N SER A 241 7.07 -20.16 15.57
CA SER A 241 7.11 -20.48 16.99
C SER A 241 5.75 -20.34 17.69
N THR A 242 4.93 -19.39 17.25
CA THR A 242 3.70 -18.98 17.97
C THR A 242 2.43 -19.05 17.13
N SER A 243 2.54 -19.33 15.82
CA SER A 243 1.43 -19.21 14.86
C SER A 243 0.81 -17.81 14.78
N LEU A 244 1.48 -16.78 15.34
CA LEU A 244 1.01 -15.40 15.34
C LEU A 244 1.80 -14.54 14.37
N GLN A 245 1.07 -13.89 13.46
CA GLN A 245 1.65 -12.99 12.47
C GLN A 245 1.57 -11.53 12.94
N ILE A 246 2.60 -11.10 13.68
CA ILE A 246 2.63 -9.80 14.36
C ILE A 246 2.52 -8.62 13.37
N THR A 247 3.00 -8.81 12.14
CA THR A 247 2.91 -7.80 11.06
C THR A 247 1.47 -7.35 10.80
N VAL A 248 0.49 -8.25 10.88
CA VAL A 248 -0.94 -7.94 10.68
C VAL A 248 -1.46 -7.00 11.78
N PHE A 249 -1.11 -7.27 13.04
CA PHE A 249 -1.49 -6.41 14.16
C PHE A 249 -0.87 -5.02 14.06
N ILE A 250 0.41 -4.94 13.70
CA ILE A 250 1.13 -3.67 13.56
C ILE A 250 0.50 -2.83 12.44
N GLN A 251 0.24 -3.44 11.28
CA GLN A 251 -0.37 -2.77 10.13
C GLN A 251 -1.81 -2.32 10.45
N ALA A 252 -2.61 -3.15 11.11
CA ALA A 252 -3.97 -2.79 11.52
C ALA A 252 -3.96 -1.64 12.55
N ALA A 253 -3.08 -1.70 13.55
CA ALA A 253 -2.90 -0.63 14.52
C ALA A 253 -2.43 0.67 13.84
N TRP A 254 -1.54 0.56 12.84
CA TRP A 254 -1.06 1.71 12.07
C TRP A 254 -2.18 2.35 11.25
N LEU A 255 -3.00 1.56 10.56
CA LEU A 255 -4.19 2.05 9.85
C LEU A 255 -5.16 2.75 10.80
N ILE A 256 -5.43 2.18 11.97
CA ILE A 256 -6.32 2.79 12.98
C ILE A 256 -5.72 4.09 13.52
N ALA A 257 -4.44 4.12 13.88
CA ALA A 257 -3.76 5.33 14.36
C ALA A 257 -3.76 6.43 13.29
N LEU A 258 -3.54 6.08 12.03
CA LEU A 258 -3.55 7.00 10.90
C LEU A 258 -4.95 7.56 10.65
N SER A 259 -5.99 6.73 10.76
CA SER A 259 -7.39 7.17 10.67
C SER A 259 -7.76 8.18 11.77
N ARG A 260 -7.25 7.98 12.99
CA ARG A 260 -7.44 8.91 14.11
C ARG A 260 -6.71 10.21 13.83
N TYR A 261 -5.46 10.14 13.37
CA TYR A 261 -4.63 11.31 13.05
C TYR A 261 -5.23 12.14 11.92
N ALA A 262 -5.75 11.53 10.87
CA ALA A 262 -6.34 12.23 9.74
C ALA A 262 -7.59 13.07 10.08
N LYS A 263 -8.32 12.73 11.17
CA LYS A 263 -9.43 13.58 11.66
C LYS A 263 -8.97 14.94 12.16
N TRP A 264 -7.70 15.07 12.55
CA TRP A 264 -7.10 16.32 13.03
C TRP A 264 -6.47 17.16 11.91
N LEU A 265 -6.35 16.59 10.70
CA LEU A 265 -5.83 17.31 9.54
C LEU A 265 -6.92 18.27 9.03
N PRO A 266 -6.63 19.58 8.93
CA PRO A 266 -7.60 20.54 8.41
C PRO A 266 -8.01 20.17 6.98
N GLU A 267 -9.29 20.34 6.65
CA GLU A 267 -9.82 20.16 5.29
C GLU A 267 -9.49 21.33 4.34
N ASP A 268 -8.67 22.27 4.81
CA ASP A 268 -8.55 23.59 4.21
C ASP A 268 -7.62 23.59 2.98
N ARG A 269 -8.08 24.24 1.90
CA ARG A 269 -7.39 24.34 0.59
C ARG A 269 -6.05 25.09 0.66
N ARG A 270 -5.73 25.73 1.78
CA ARG A 270 -4.49 26.52 1.98
C ARG A 270 -3.34 25.72 2.57
N SER A 271 -3.44 24.40 2.73
CA SER A 271 -2.26 23.60 3.11
C SER A 271 -1.22 23.69 1.99
N GLU A 272 -0.02 24.20 2.29
CA GLU A 272 1.09 24.26 1.34
C GLU A 272 1.26 22.91 0.63
N PRO A 273 1.37 22.88 -0.72
CA PRO A 273 1.52 21.64 -1.45
C PRO A 273 2.79 20.93 -0.99
N VAL A 274 2.64 19.66 -0.60
CA VAL A 274 3.70 18.79 -0.06
C VAL A 274 4.96 18.75 -0.95
N CYS A 275 4.80 19.00 -2.25
CA CYS A 275 5.86 18.87 -3.25
C CYS A 275 6.62 20.18 -3.58
N LYS A 276 6.24 21.35 -3.05
CA LYS A 276 6.88 22.62 -3.46
C LYS A 276 8.22 22.91 -2.78
N LYS A 277 8.55 22.28 -1.64
CA LYS A 277 9.76 22.59 -0.86
C LYS A 277 10.97 21.69 -1.12
N GLU A 278 10.81 20.48 -1.66
CA GLU A 278 11.92 19.50 -1.74
C GLU A 278 12.57 19.36 -3.13
N MET A 279 12.09 20.06 -4.17
CA MET A 279 12.58 19.85 -5.56
C MET A 279 13.30 21.05 -6.21
N VAL A 280 13.64 22.10 -5.46
CA VAL A 280 14.55 23.14 -5.96
C VAL A 280 15.83 23.06 -5.12
N PRO A 281 16.92 22.47 -5.64
CA PRO A 281 18.24 22.77 -5.13
C PRO A 281 18.47 24.27 -5.33
N GLU A 282 18.62 24.97 -4.22
CA GLU A 282 19.03 26.37 -4.12
C GLU A 282 20.48 26.50 -4.60
N LEU A 283 20.68 26.40 -5.92
CA LEU A 283 22.01 26.25 -6.53
C LEU A 283 22.26 27.16 -7.74
N LEU A 284 21.50 28.25 -7.91
CA LEU A 284 21.71 29.20 -9.02
C LEU A 284 21.54 30.68 -8.66
N THR A 285 21.99 31.11 -7.48
CA THR A 285 22.15 32.55 -7.20
C THR A 285 23.42 32.84 -6.39
N GLU A 286 24.58 32.56 -6.97
CA GLU A 286 25.76 33.39 -6.71
C GLU A 286 26.32 33.87 -8.05
N GLY A 287 25.82 35.02 -8.50
CA GLY A 287 26.48 35.84 -9.50
C GLY A 287 27.05 37.07 -8.78
N PRO A 288 28.34 37.39 -8.90
CA PRO A 288 28.88 38.61 -8.30
C PRO A 288 28.35 39.83 -9.04
N CYS A 289 27.61 40.70 -8.34
CA CYS A 289 27.37 42.06 -8.79
C CYS A 289 28.71 42.77 -8.94
N GLY A 290 29.04 43.16 -10.17
CA GLY A 290 30.17 44.01 -10.48
C GLY A 290 30.00 45.39 -9.83
N SER A 291 31.07 45.85 -9.19
CA SER A 291 31.29 47.25 -8.82
C SER A 291 32.33 47.85 -9.78
N SER A 292 31.87 48.74 -10.64
CA SER A 292 32.67 49.76 -11.33
C SER A 292 31.81 51.00 -11.47
#